data_AF-A0A3M0ZQF3-F1
#
_entry.id   AF-A0A3M0ZQF3-F1
#
_cell.length_a   1.000
_cell.length_b   1.000
_cell.length_c   1.000
_cell.angle_alpha   90.00
_cell.angle_beta   90.00
_cell.angle_gamma   90.00
#
_symmetry.space_group_name_H-M   'P 1'
#
loop_
_entity.id
_entity.type
_entity.pdbx_description
1 polymer ?
#
loop_
_entity_poly.entity_id
_entity_poly.type
_entity_poly.pdbx_seq_one_letter_code
_entity_poly.pdbx_strand_id
1 'polypeptide(L)'
;MLLKRPILITFLFAWLSSTAGAQQQIPDAVFERFDEHCAFAGCHSGPNAQKGMDLTEEYILSSLVNKPSQEKPELLRVKPGDPANSYLIMKLKGLPGIEGDRMPKMRPPLSDSEIKTLEDWIRSLPAGLNVKAPPRKYVQAFPGWSLSTLPTTQTLEKGVFLFRIAHRWRGAVNEGLDQLFGLDFGAHVFINLNFPISRDIMLELARSSENATYEFAAKWRFLREKTDGSIPVSAALHAGFDWETLKEIFDPSDPTGTKILSRSDGERFHWFAQLALSKKLHDRISVLIVPGILLNGNVNLEDEDPIITLGYGVKLTLFRDFSIFVEGVPILSGEEGAN
;
A
#
# COMPACT_ATOMS: atom_id res chain seq x y z
N MET A 1 -44.14 -14.44 57.89
CA MET A 1 -44.03 -13.23 57.03
C MET A 1 -42.57 -12.78 57.09
N LEU A 2 -41.72 -13.33 56.20
CA LEU A 2 -40.26 -13.20 56.23
C LEU A 2 -39.82 -12.25 55.10
N LEU A 3 -39.41 -11.04 55.45
CA LEU A 3 -38.83 -10.05 54.53
C LEU A 3 -37.32 -10.32 54.37
N LYS A 4 -36.91 -10.81 53.19
CA LYS A 4 -35.50 -10.91 52.78
C LYS A 4 -35.01 -9.54 52.33
N ARG A 5 -33.91 -9.04 52.94
CA ARG A 5 -33.16 -7.87 52.47
C ARG A 5 -32.21 -8.29 51.34
N PRO A 6 -32.07 -7.53 50.24
CA PRO A 6 -31.05 -7.79 49.23
C PRO A 6 -29.69 -7.24 49.70
N ILE A 7 -28.63 -8.00 49.42
CA ILE A 7 -27.22 -7.64 49.67
C ILE A 7 -26.73 -6.84 48.47
N LEU A 8 -26.28 -5.60 48.68
CA LEU A 8 -25.64 -4.77 47.67
C LEU A 8 -24.14 -5.07 47.66
N ILE A 9 -23.62 -5.66 46.60
CA ILE A 9 -22.19 -5.90 46.41
C ILE A 9 -21.65 -4.75 45.55
N THR A 10 -20.88 -3.86 46.17
CA THR A 10 -20.17 -2.77 45.49
C THR A 10 -18.78 -3.24 45.09
N PHE A 11 -18.48 -3.32 43.79
CA PHE A 11 -17.13 -3.54 43.30
C PHE A 11 -16.38 -2.20 43.25
N LEU A 12 -15.41 -2.01 44.14
CA LEU A 12 -14.41 -0.95 44.03
C LEU A 12 -13.31 -1.41 43.06
N PHE A 13 -13.25 -0.81 41.88
CA PHE A 13 -12.07 -0.90 41.02
C PHE A 13 -11.02 0.11 41.50
N ALA A 14 -10.00 -0.35 42.20
CA ALA A 14 -8.81 0.43 42.49
C ALA A 14 -7.92 0.44 41.24
N TRP A 15 -7.85 1.59 40.56
CA TRP A 15 -6.87 1.82 39.51
C TRP A 15 -5.49 2.03 40.15
N LEU A 16 -4.64 1.00 40.09
CA LEU A 16 -3.21 1.13 40.30
C LEU A 16 -2.60 1.79 39.07
N SER A 17 -2.43 3.11 39.11
CA SER A 17 -1.66 3.85 38.12
C SER A 17 -0.19 3.40 38.17
N SER A 18 0.19 2.51 37.26
CA SER A 18 1.58 2.15 37.02
C SER A 18 2.30 3.33 36.37
N THR A 19 3.30 3.91 37.04
CA THR A 19 4.22 4.91 36.48
C THR A 19 5.28 4.24 35.59
N ALA A 20 4.85 3.51 34.56
CA ALA A 20 5.70 3.23 33.41
C ALA A 20 5.69 4.50 32.55
N GLY A 21 6.86 5.11 32.35
CA GLY A 21 7.04 6.48 31.84
C GLY A 21 6.00 6.91 30.80
N ALA A 22 5.20 7.92 31.15
CA ALA A 22 4.23 8.51 30.25
C ALA A 22 4.96 9.06 29.02
N GLN A 23 4.92 8.31 27.92
CA GLN A 23 5.32 8.80 26.62
C GLN A 23 4.52 10.08 26.39
N GLN A 24 5.18 11.21 26.13
CA GLN A 24 4.49 12.46 25.87
C GLN A 24 3.51 12.24 24.72
N GLN A 25 2.21 12.41 24.98
CA GLN A 25 1.18 12.27 23.97
C GLN A 25 1.06 13.56 23.18
N ILE A 26 0.81 13.44 21.88
CA ILE A 26 0.49 14.60 21.04
C ILE A 26 -0.96 15.03 21.32
N PRO A 27 -1.24 16.33 21.52
CA PRO A 27 -2.62 16.78 21.69
C PRO A 27 -3.47 16.52 20.45
N ASP A 28 -4.72 16.10 20.62
CA ASP A 28 -5.64 15.74 19.51
C ASP A 28 -5.74 16.87 18.46
N ALA A 29 -5.93 18.11 18.90
CA ALA A 29 -6.02 19.27 18.00
C ALA A 29 -4.77 19.48 17.14
N VAL A 30 -3.59 19.08 17.63
CA VAL A 30 -2.32 19.11 16.89
C VAL A 30 -2.27 17.92 15.94
N PHE A 31 -2.57 16.72 16.44
CA PHE A 31 -2.54 15.49 15.65
C PHE A 31 -3.48 15.56 14.44
N GLU A 32 -4.69 16.06 14.60
CA GLU A 32 -5.65 16.28 13.51
C GLU A 32 -5.06 17.10 12.36
N ARG A 33 -4.27 18.15 12.66
CA ARG A 33 -3.64 18.96 11.59
C ARG A 33 -2.68 18.11 10.77
N PHE A 34 -1.96 17.19 11.40
CA PHE A 34 -1.05 16.30 10.70
C PHE A 34 -1.81 15.23 9.93
N ASP A 35 -2.84 14.62 10.54
CA ASP A 35 -3.64 13.58 9.91
C ASP A 35 -4.35 14.08 8.63
N GLU A 36 -5.02 15.23 8.73
CA GLU A 36 -5.81 15.81 7.63
C GLU A 36 -4.94 16.37 6.48
N HIS A 37 -3.78 16.96 6.83
CA HIS A 37 -2.99 17.73 5.87
C HIS A 37 -1.68 17.09 5.44
N CYS A 38 -1.16 16.10 6.17
CA CYS A 38 0.22 15.62 5.97
C CYS A 38 0.35 14.08 5.94
N ALA A 39 -0.27 13.37 6.88
CA ALA A 39 -0.04 11.96 7.17
C ALA A 39 -0.90 11.02 6.30
N PHE A 40 -0.91 11.25 4.99
CA PHE A 40 -1.59 10.39 4.03
C PHE A 40 -0.60 9.62 3.16
N ALA A 41 -1.06 8.51 2.59
CA ALA A 41 -0.25 7.66 1.72
C ALA A 41 0.37 8.45 0.56
N GLY A 42 1.66 8.23 0.32
CA GLY A 42 2.45 8.92 -0.70
C GLY A 42 3.09 10.23 -0.24
N CYS A 43 2.68 10.79 0.91
CA CYS A 43 3.32 11.96 1.53
C CYS A 43 4.06 11.58 2.81
N HIS A 44 3.42 11.64 3.98
CA HIS A 44 4.09 11.45 5.27
C HIS A 44 3.47 10.34 6.14
N SER A 45 3.00 9.25 5.52
CA SER A 45 2.51 8.06 6.23
C SER A 45 3.38 6.83 5.97
N GLY A 46 3.64 6.05 7.02
CA GLY A 46 4.19 4.70 6.93
C GLY A 46 5.71 4.60 6.74
N PRO A 47 6.22 3.40 6.42
CA PRO A 47 7.67 3.11 6.44
C PRO A 47 8.49 3.81 5.38
N ASN A 48 7.87 4.17 4.26
CA ASN A 48 8.53 4.87 3.15
C ASN A 48 8.03 6.32 3.03
N ALA A 49 7.58 6.90 4.14
CA ALA A 49 7.15 8.29 4.19
C ALA A 49 8.24 9.23 3.65
N GLN A 50 7.84 10.25 2.89
CA GLN A 50 8.76 11.20 2.27
C GLN A 50 9.66 11.85 3.33
N LYS A 51 10.93 12.03 2.95
CA LYS A 51 11.97 12.57 3.83
C LYS A 51 12.15 11.77 5.14
N GLY A 52 11.72 10.49 5.17
CA GLY A 52 11.81 9.62 6.35
C GLY A 52 11.03 10.20 7.53
N MET A 53 9.82 10.70 7.28
CA MET A 53 9.00 11.40 8.26
C MET A 53 7.61 10.75 8.32
N ASP A 54 7.48 9.76 9.20
CA ASP A 54 6.21 9.08 9.47
C ASP A 54 5.43 9.91 10.50
N LEU A 55 4.37 10.56 10.06
CA LEU A 55 3.55 11.49 10.84
C LEU A 55 2.26 10.83 11.35
N THR A 56 2.17 9.50 11.27
CA THR A 56 1.13 8.76 11.98
C THR A 56 1.30 8.92 13.50
N GLU A 57 0.21 8.80 14.24
CA GLU A 57 0.12 9.07 15.69
C GLU A 57 1.26 8.43 16.50
N GLU A 58 1.62 7.20 16.16
CA GLU A 58 2.65 6.43 16.85
C GLU A 58 4.08 7.00 16.66
N TYR A 59 4.37 7.61 15.50
CA TYR A 59 5.73 8.01 15.12
C TYR A 59 5.93 9.52 15.05
N ILE A 60 4.86 10.32 15.00
CA ILE A 60 4.90 11.77 14.74
C ILE A 60 5.91 12.53 15.59
N LEU A 61 5.91 12.34 16.91
CA LEU A 61 6.83 13.03 17.80
C LEU A 61 8.28 12.61 17.54
N SER A 62 8.52 11.31 17.34
CA SER A 62 9.86 10.78 17.06
C SER A 62 10.39 11.16 15.67
N SER A 63 9.47 11.47 14.74
CA SER A 63 9.77 11.95 13.39
C SER A 63 10.09 13.44 13.35
N LEU A 64 9.58 14.24 14.29
CA LEU A 64 9.67 15.70 14.26
C LEU A 64 10.61 16.29 15.31
N VAL A 65 10.44 15.90 16.58
CA VAL A 65 11.06 16.59 17.70
C VAL A 65 12.55 16.32 17.75
N ASN A 66 13.35 17.39 17.75
CA ASN A 66 14.82 17.32 17.78
C ASN A 66 15.44 16.45 16.67
N LYS A 67 14.75 16.34 15.52
CA LYS A 67 15.29 15.70 14.32
C LYS A 67 15.77 16.76 13.33
N PRO A 68 17.00 16.65 12.80
CA PRO A 68 17.43 17.50 11.70
C PRO A 68 16.49 17.40 10.49
N SER A 69 16.29 18.50 9.78
CA SER A 69 15.63 18.47 8.47
C SER A 69 16.51 17.75 7.46
N GLN A 70 15.90 16.97 6.57
CA GLN A 70 16.63 16.33 5.46
C GLN A 70 16.99 17.32 4.36
N GLU A 71 16.29 18.45 4.29
CA GLU A 71 16.54 19.49 3.29
C GLU A 71 17.47 20.57 3.82
N LYS A 72 17.37 20.89 5.12
CA LYS A 72 18.20 21.87 5.83
C LYS A 72 18.76 21.28 7.11
N PRO A 73 19.83 20.47 7.04
CA PRO A 73 20.36 19.74 8.20
C PRO A 73 20.77 20.62 9.40
N GLU A 74 21.02 21.91 9.16
CA GLU A 74 21.31 22.93 10.17
C GLU A 74 20.09 23.34 11.01
N LEU A 75 18.87 23.01 10.56
CA LEU A 75 17.62 23.30 11.27
C LEU A 75 16.95 22.02 11.77
N LEU A 76 16.32 22.11 12.93
CA LEU A 76 15.47 21.05 13.46
C LEU A 76 14.07 21.14 12.83
N ARG A 77 13.48 19.99 12.51
CA ARG A 77 12.09 19.89 12.02
C ARG A 77 11.14 20.56 13.02
N VAL A 78 11.23 20.14 14.29
CA VAL A 78 10.65 20.83 15.44
C VAL A 78 11.74 21.03 16.47
N LYS A 79 12.01 22.30 16.82
CA LYS A 79 12.88 22.73 17.91
C LYS A 79 12.00 23.01 19.15
N PRO A 80 12.02 22.15 20.18
CA PRO A 80 11.20 22.33 21.37
C PRO A 80 11.36 23.71 22.01
N GLY A 81 10.23 24.35 22.33
CA GLY A 81 10.18 25.68 22.95
C GLY A 81 10.39 26.84 21.96
N ASP A 82 10.77 26.57 20.71
CA ASP A 82 11.19 27.59 19.75
C ASP A 82 10.52 27.39 18.37
N PRO A 83 9.24 27.81 18.24
CA PRO A 83 8.51 27.69 16.97
C PRO A 83 9.13 28.54 15.86
N ALA A 84 9.74 29.69 16.18
CA ALA A 84 10.32 30.59 15.19
C ALA A 84 11.52 29.96 14.46
N ASN A 85 12.29 29.11 15.14
CA ASN A 85 13.43 28.39 14.57
C ASN A 85 13.12 26.92 14.27
N SER A 86 11.84 26.56 14.14
CA SER A 86 11.42 25.21 13.73
C SER A 86 11.15 25.17 12.22
N TYR A 87 11.87 24.29 11.50
CA TYR A 87 11.75 24.20 10.04
C TYR A 87 10.34 23.83 9.57
N LEU A 88 9.57 23.08 10.38
CA LEU A 88 8.16 22.81 10.13
C LEU A 88 7.36 24.11 9.93
N ILE A 89 7.50 25.09 10.82
CA ILE A 89 6.75 26.36 10.74
C ILE A 89 7.18 27.16 9.51
N MET A 90 8.46 27.14 9.16
CA MET A 90 8.97 27.76 7.93
C MET A 90 8.32 27.15 6.69
N LYS A 91 8.23 25.81 6.64
CA LYS A 91 7.61 25.07 5.53
C LYS A 91 6.11 25.32 5.43
N LEU A 92 5.41 25.46 6.56
CA LEU A 92 3.97 25.75 6.58
C LEU A 92 3.64 27.17 6.12
N LYS A 93 4.44 28.16 6.56
CA LYS A 93 4.26 29.57 6.19
C LYS A 93 4.84 29.93 4.82
N GLY A 94 5.68 29.08 4.23
CA GLY A 94 6.32 29.35 2.93
C GLY A 94 7.35 30.46 3.01
N LEU A 95 8.10 30.53 4.12
CA LEU A 95 9.05 31.61 4.35
C LEU A 95 10.24 31.56 3.36
N PRO A 96 10.89 32.71 3.09
CA PRO A 96 12.14 32.72 2.34
C PRO A 96 13.18 31.78 2.96
N GLY A 97 13.86 31.00 2.12
CA GLY A 97 14.90 30.08 2.57
C GLY A 97 14.40 28.68 2.95
N ILE A 98 13.18 28.28 2.60
CA ILE A 98 12.83 26.85 2.52
C ILE A 98 13.38 26.23 1.24
N GLU A 99 13.70 24.95 1.28
CA GLU A 99 13.97 24.16 0.07
C GLU A 99 12.67 23.58 -0.49
N GLY A 100 12.50 23.63 -1.81
CA GLY A 100 11.28 23.18 -2.48
C GLY A 100 10.03 23.98 -2.10
N ASP A 101 8.85 23.35 -2.19
CA ASP A 101 7.57 24.05 -2.03
C ASP A 101 7.11 24.17 -0.57
N ARG A 102 6.23 25.16 -0.31
CA ARG A 102 5.48 25.30 0.94
C ARG A 102 4.57 24.09 1.17
N MET A 103 4.61 23.54 2.38
CA MET A 103 3.73 22.45 2.80
C MET A 103 2.40 22.98 3.38
N PRO A 104 1.28 22.28 3.19
CA PRO A 104 1.14 21.03 2.43
C PRO A 104 1.25 21.27 0.92
N LYS A 105 1.96 20.40 0.20
CA LYS A 105 2.21 20.57 -1.24
C LYS A 105 0.93 20.35 -2.04
N MET A 106 0.66 21.21 -3.04
CA MET A 106 -0.51 21.12 -3.94
C MET A 106 -1.87 21.08 -3.22
N ARG A 107 -1.95 21.57 -1.98
CA ARG A 107 -3.18 21.71 -1.20
C ARG A 107 -3.32 23.14 -0.67
N PRO A 108 -4.52 23.56 -0.23
CA PRO A 108 -4.68 24.84 0.46
C PRO A 108 -3.70 24.98 1.63
N PRO A 109 -3.17 26.19 1.90
CA PRO A 109 -2.39 26.43 3.11
C PRO A 109 -3.25 26.15 4.34
N LEU A 110 -2.60 25.76 5.44
CA LEU A 110 -3.22 25.86 6.76
C LEU A 110 -3.54 27.33 7.03
N SER A 111 -4.66 27.58 7.70
CA SER A 111 -5.02 28.91 8.18
C SER A 111 -4.09 29.38 9.30
N ASP A 112 -4.07 30.68 9.55
CA ASP A 112 -3.23 31.27 10.61
C ASP A 112 -3.55 30.71 12.00
N SER A 113 -4.82 30.38 12.26
CA SER A 113 -5.22 29.75 13.53
C SER A 113 -4.69 28.33 13.67
N GLU A 114 -4.68 27.56 12.59
CA GLU A 114 -4.13 26.19 12.58
C GLU A 114 -2.62 26.19 12.75
N ILE A 115 -1.93 27.11 12.05
CA ILE A 115 -0.49 27.30 12.24
C ILE A 115 -0.20 27.74 13.68
N LYS A 116 -1.01 28.64 14.25
CA LYS A 116 -0.87 29.06 15.64
C LYS A 116 -1.02 27.90 16.62
N THR A 117 -1.96 26.97 16.40
CA THR A 117 -2.08 25.73 17.20
C THR A 117 -0.78 24.94 17.21
N LEU A 118 -0.13 24.79 16.05
CA LEU A 118 1.16 24.11 15.95
C LEU A 118 2.30 24.90 16.62
N GLU A 119 2.32 26.22 16.49
CA GLU A 119 3.31 27.08 17.16
C GLU A 119 3.19 27.03 18.68
N ASP A 120 1.97 27.08 19.21
CA ASP A 120 1.68 27.00 20.65
C ASP A 120 2.10 25.63 21.20
N TRP A 121 1.81 24.56 20.45
CA TRP A 121 2.28 23.22 20.77
C TRP A 121 3.81 23.16 20.83
N ILE A 122 4.52 23.63 19.80
CA ILE A 122 5.99 23.62 19.78
C ILE A 122 6.55 24.43 20.96
N ARG A 123 5.96 25.59 21.24
CA ARG A 123 6.35 26.45 22.37
C ARG A 123 6.17 25.75 23.72
N SER A 124 5.16 24.89 23.85
CA SER A 124 4.91 24.12 25.08
C SER A 124 5.91 22.96 25.30
N LEU A 125 6.64 22.53 24.27
CA LEU A 125 7.55 21.39 24.38
C LEU A 125 8.79 21.75 25.24
N PRO A 126 9.17 20.90 26.21
CA PRO A 126 10.36 21.13 27.02
C PRO A 126 11.64 21.18 26.18
N ALA A 127 12.52 22.14 26.46
CA ALA A 127 13.86 22.18 25.87
C ALA A 127 14.61 20.88 26.19
N GLY A 128 15.20 20.24 25.16
CA GLY A 128 15.92 18.98 25.31
C GLY A 128 15.04 17.71 25.33
N LEU A 129 13.74 17.81 25.04
CA LEU A 129 12.86 16.63 24.93
C LEU A 129 13.43 15.59 23.96
N ASN A 130 13.78 14.41 24.47
CA ASN A 130 14.30 13.32 23.65
C ASN A 130 13.20 12.28 23.40
N VAL A 131 12.70 12.23 22.17
CA VAL A 131 11.68 11.25 21.76
C VAL A 131 12.37 10.11 21.01
N LYS A 132 12.32 8.91 21.58
CA LYS A 132 12.73 7.68 20.90
C LYS A 132 11.58 7.15 20.05
N ALA A 133 11.88 6.76 18.81
CA ALA A 133 10.90 6.09 17.97
C ALA A 133 10.55 4.73 18.57
N PRO A 134 9.26 4.38 18.69
CA PRO A 134 8.90 3.00 19.00
C PRO A 134 9.43 2.08 17.89
N PRO A 135 9.84 0.84 18.23
CA PRO A 135 10.25 -0.10 17.21
C PRO A 135 9.05 -0.43 16.32
N ARG A 136 9.22 -0.35 14.99
CA ARG A 136 8.16 -0.79 14.07
C ARG A 136 7.87 -2.26 14.34
N LYS A 137 6.60 -2.61 14.55
CA LYS A 137 6.20 -4.00 14.79
C LYS A 137 6.34 -4.89 13.56
N TYR A 138 6.14 -4.32 12.36
CA TYR A 138 6.09 -5.07 11.11
C TYR A 138 7.17 -4.61 10.13
N VAL A 139 7.66 -5.57 9.34
CA VAL A 139 8.60 -5.35 8.25
C VAL A 139 7.83 -5.08 6.96
N GLN A 140 8.31 -4.12 6.16
CA GLN A 140 7.79 -3.87 4.82
C GLN A 140 8.79 -4.37 3.77
N ALA A 141 8.60 -5.59 3.30
CA ALA A 141 9.45 -6.18 2.26
C ALA A 141 9.24 -5.46 0.90
N PHE A 142 8.00 -5.19 0.52
CA PHE A 142 7.63 -4.51 -0.72
C PHE A 142 6.74 -3.29 -0.43
N PRO A 143 7.00 -2.13 -1.06
CA PRO A 143 6.25 -0.90 -0.79
C PRO A 143 4.90 -0.85 -1.53
N GLY A 144 4.78 -1.49 -2.70
CA GLY A 144 3.59 -1.51 -3.53
C GLY A 144 2.78 -2.78 -3.37
N TRP A 145 1.47 -2.71 -3.65
CA TRP A 145 0.53 -3.85 -3.61
C TRP A 145 0.81 -4.91 -4.69
N SER A 146 1.50 -4.52 -5.76
CA SER A 146 2.07 -5.36 -6.81
C SER A 146 3.51 -4.93 -7.10
N LEU A 147 4.29 -5.82 -7.74
CA LEU A 147 5.53 -5.47 -8.43
C LEU A 147 5.17 -4.84 -9.78
N SER A 148 5.45 -5.50 -10.91
CA SER A 148 4.89 -5.11 -12.20
C SER A 148 3.60 -5.89 -12.46
N THR A 149 3.67 -7.22 -12.33
CA THR A 149 2.56 -8.15 -12.56
C THR A 149 2.20 -8.94 -11.31
N LEU A 150 3.19 -9.37 -10.53
CA LEU A 150 2.94 -10.22 -9.36
C LEU A 150 2.32 -9.43 -8.19
N PRO A 151 1.29 -9.96 -7.50
CA PRO A 151 0.81 -9.37 -6.26
C PRO A 151 1.87 -9.52 -5.17
N THR A 152 2.06 -8.48 -4.37
CA THR A 152 2.87 -8.58 -3.14
C THR A 152 1.96 -8.81 -1.94
N THR A 153 2.57 -9.02 -0.77
CA THR A 153 1.86 -9.07 0.51
C THR A 153 1.50 -7.68 1.05
N GLN A 154 1.62 -6.61 0.27
CA GLN A 154 1.26 -5.27 0.72
C GLN A 154 -0.21 -4.99 0.40
N THR A 155 -0.93 -4.44 1.38
CA THR A 155 -2.24 -3.82 1.23
C THR A 155 -2.13 -2.31 1.43
N LEU A 156 -3.17 -1.57 1.08
CA LEU A 156 -3.25 -0.13 1.31
C LEU A 156 -3.75 0.19 2.72
N GLU A 157 -3.51 1.43 3.17
CA GLU A 157 -4.08 1.93 4.41
C GLU A 157 -5.59 2.17 4.26
N LYS A 158 -6.37 1.92 5.33
CA LYS A 158 -7.82 2.14 5.30
C LYS A 158 -8.12 3.59 4.90
N GLY A 159 -9.00 3.77 3.92
CA GLY A 159 -9.37 5.10 3.39
C GLY A 159 -8.47 5.62 2.27
N VAL A 160 -7.38 4.91 1.93
CA VAL A 160 -6.52 5.25 0.80
C VAL A 160 -6.88 4.38 -0.40
N PHE A 161 -7.53 4.97 -1.39
CA PHE A 161 -7.81 4.31 -2.66
C PHE A 161 -6.62 4.47 -3.61
N LEU A 162 -6.31 3.42 -4.38
CA LEU A 162 -5.31 3.49 -5.44
C LEU A 162 -5.98 3.29 -6.79
N PHE A 163 -5.80 4.27 -7.67
CA PHE A 163 -6.17 4.19 -9.08
C PHE A 163 -4.91 4.01 -9.94
N ARG A 164 -4.86 2.93 -10.72
CA ARG A 164 -3.75 2.60 -11.62
C ARG A 164 -4.25 2.58 -13.06
N ILE A 165 -3.49 3.22 -13.96
CA ILE A 165 -3.56 2.99 -15.41
C ILE A 165 -2.22 2.38 -15.82
N ALA A 166 -2.26 1.21 -16.47
CA ALA A 166 -1.09 0.53 -17.01
C ALA A 166 -1.25 0.29 -18.51
N HIS A 167 -0.16 0.49 -19.25
CA HIS A 167 -0.06 0.15 -20.67
C HIS A 167 0.87 -1.05 -20.80
N ARG A 168 0.42 -2.08 -21.51
CA ARG A 168 1.23 -3.25 -21.88
C ARG A 168 1.40 -3.26 -23.39
N TRP A 169 2.59 -2.89 -23.86
CA TRP A 169 2.91 -2.86 -25.28
C TRP A 169 3.01 -4.28 -25.84
N ARG A 170 2.51 -4.45 -27.06
CA ARG A 170 2.34 -5.77 -27.70
C ARG A 170 3.52 -6.18 -28.58
N GLY A 171 4.33 -5.21 -29.00
CA GLY A 171 5.45 -5.47 -29.89
C GLY A 171 6.60 -6.17 -29.16
N ALA A 172 7.32 -7.01 -29.88
CA ALA A 172 8.49 -7.68 -29.35
C ALA A 172 9.69 -6.72 -29.25
N VAL A 173 10.59 -6.97 -28.30
CA VAL A 173 11.76 -6.09 -28.09
C VAL A 173 12.74 -6.15 -29.26
N ASN A 174 12.74 -7.25 -30.03
CA ASN A 174 13.62 -7.44 -31.18
C ASN A 174 13.15 -6.72 -32.46
N GLU A 175 12.06 -5.95 -32.43
CA GLU A 175 11.57 -5.15 -33.57
C GLU A 175 12.50 -3.97 -33.93
N GLY A 176 13.47 -3.63 -33.07
CA GLY A 176 14.52 -2.65 -33.36
C GLY A 176 14.04 -1.19 -33.35
N LEU A 177 14.89 -0.27 -33.82
CA LEU A 177 14.65 1.18 -33.74
C LEU A 177 13.45 1.66 -34.58
N ASP A 178 13.16 1.00 -35.71
CA ASP A 178 12.08 1.39 -36.62
C ASP A 178 10.67 1.20 -36.03
N GLN A 179 10.55 0.42 -34.95
CA GLN A 179 9.32 0.17 -34.19
C GLN A 179 9.49 0.50 -32.70
N LEU A 180 10.51 1.30 -32.37
CA LEU A 180 10.89 1.68 -31.01
C LEU A 180 10.95 0.48 -30.04
N PHE A 181 11.60 -0.62 -30.45
CA PHE A 181 11.71 -1.87 -29.69
C PHE A 181 10.35 -2.44 -29.26
N GLY A 182 9.35 -2.36 -30.16
CA GLY A 182 8.01 -2.91 -29.96
C GLY A 182 7.01 -1.94 -29.32
N LEU A 183 7.43 -0.71 -28.97
CA LEU A 183 6.55 0.29 -28.35
C LEU A 183 5.55 0.92 -29.32
N ASP A 184 5.77 0.80 -30.64
CA ASP A 184 4.89 1.39 -31.66
C ASP A 184 3.69 0.50 -32.05
N PHE A 185 3.66 -0.77 -31.63
CA PHE A 185 2.61 -1.77 -31.97
C PHE A 185 1.25 -1.55 -31.27
N GLY A 186 1.11 -0.49 -30.46
CA GLY A 186 -0.03 -0.28 -29.58
C GLY A 186 0.06 -1.08 -28.28
N ALA A 187 -0.85 -0.76 -27.35
CA ALA A 187 -0.82 -1.30 -26.00
C ALA A 187 -2.20 -1.73 -25.51
N HIS A 188 -2.24 -2.81 -24.72
CA HIS A 188 -3.40 -3.10 -23.89
C HIS A 188 -3.42 -2.14 -22.71
N VAL A 189 -4.59 -1.59 -22.43
CA VAL A 189 -4.82 -0.66 -21.32
C VAL A 189 -5.48 -1.42 -20.19
N PHE A 190 -4.88 -1.36 -19.01
CA PHE A 190 -5.42 -1.90 -17.77
C PHE A 190 -5.70 -0.77 -16.79
N ILE A 191 -6.96 -0.63 -16.39
CA ILE A 191 -7.43 0.36 -15.42
C ILE A 191 -7.84 -0.39 -14.16
N ASN A 192 -7.30 -0.03 -13.00
CA ASN A 192 -7.52 -0.76 -11.76
C ASN A 192 -7.75 0.19 -10.59
N LEU A 193 -8.69 -0.17 -9.72
CA LEU A 193 -9.06 0.60 -8.54
C LEU A 193 -9.08 -0.33 -7.32
N ASN A 194 -8.28 0.03 -6.31
CA ASN A 194 -8.12 -0.74 -5.08
C ASN A 194 -8.79 -0.03 -3.90
N PHE A 195 -9.64 -0.76 -3.19
CA PHE A 195 -10.44 -0.30 -2.06
C PHE A 195 -10.07 -1.07 -0.78
N PRO A 196 -9.20 -0.52 0.10
CA PRO A 196 -8.88 -1.16 1.37
C PRO A 196 -10.04 -1.05 2.36
N ILE A 197 -10.69 -2.18 2.63
CA ILE A 197 -11.74 -2.31 3.65
C ILE A 197 -11.13 -2.25 5.05
N SER A 198 -9.92 -2.82 5.20
CA SER A 198 -9.13 -2.78 6.43
C SER A 198 -7.63 -2.72 6.10
N ARG A 199 -6.77 -2.72 7.13
CA ARG A 199 -5.31 -2.82 6.94
C ARG A 199 -4.88 -4.18 6.39
N ASP A 200 -5.76 -5.16 6.26
CA ASP A 200 -5.45 -6.52 5.81
C ASP A 200 -6.36 -7.02 4.68
N ILE A 201 -7.46 -6.32 4.40
CA ILE A 201 -8.42 -6.71 3.36
C ILE A 201 -8.58 -5.56 2.38
N MET A 202 -8.42 -5.85 1.10
CA MET A 202 -8.57 -4.91 0.00
C MET A 202 -9.40 -5.55 -1.10
N LEU A 203 -10.36 -4.80 -1.65
CA LEU A 203 -11.11 -5.21 -2.84
C LEU A 203 -10.53 -4.50 -4.06
N GLU A 204 -10.55 -5.16 -5.20
CA GLU A 204 -9.98 -4.68 -6.44
C GLU A 204 -11.05 -4.77 -7.54
N LEU A 205 -11.21 -3.69 -8.30
CA LEU A 205 -12.02 -3.64 -9.51
C LEU A 205 -11.12 -3.19 -10.64
N ALA A 206 -11.05 -3.97 -11.71
CA ALA A 206 -10.23 -3.64 -12.87
C ALA A 206 -10.96 -3.82 -14.19
N ARG A 207 -10.39 -3.23 -15.24
CA ARG A 207 -10.77 -3.43 -16.62
C ARG A 207 -9.53 -3.48 -17.49
N SER A 208 -9.40 -4.55 -18.28
CA SER A 208 -8.45 -4.67 -19.37
C SER A 208 -9.12 -4.34 -20.71
N SER A 209 -8.37 -3.76 -21.65
CA SER A 209 -8.81 -3.67 -23.04
C SER A 209 -8.73 -5.02 -23.76
N GLU A 210 -7.95 -5.97 -23.22
CA GLU A 210 -7.97 -7.36 -23.67
C GLU A 210 -9.34 -7.96 -23.42
N ASN A 211 -9.96 -8.54 -24.44
CA ASN A 211 -11.32 -9.10 -24.46
C ASN A 211 -12.41 -8.29 -23.74
N ALA A 212 -12.19 -6.98 -23.60
CA ALA A 212 -12.98 -6.10 -22.75
C ALA A 212 -13.24 -6.73 -21.35
N THR A 213 -12.20 -7.29 -20.75
CA THR A 213 -12.27 -8.07 -19.51
C THR A 213 -12.42 -7.17 -18.29
N TYR A 214 -13.34 -7.51 -17.39
CA TYR A 214 -13.49 -6.91 -16.07
C TYR A 214 -12.95 -7.87 -15.01
N GLU A 215 -12.13 -7.37 -14.09
CA GLU A 215 -11.57 -8.17 -12.98
C GLU A 215 -12.23 -7.74 -11.67
N PHE A 216 -12.67 -8.72 -10.89
CA PHE A 216 -13.17 -8.54 -9.53
C PHE A 216 -12.34 -9.40 -8.59
N ALA A 217 -11.58 -8.76 -7.69
CA ALA A 217 -10.67 -9.49 -6.82
C ALA A 217 -10.68 -8.97 -5.39
N ALA A 218 -10.15 -9.81 -4.50
CA ALA A 218 -9.89 -9.46 -3.12
C ALA A 218 -8.49 -9.91 -2.73
N LYS A 219 -7.84 -9.09 -1.90
CA LYS A 219 -6.57 -9.40 -1.26
C LYS A 219 -6.75 -9.47 0.23
N TRP A 220 -6.37 -10.59 0.81
CA TRP A 220 -6.36 -10.81 2.25
C TRP A 220 -4.96 -11.14 2.74
N ARG A 221 -4.38 -10.22 3.51
CA ARG A 221 -3.13 -10.42 4.24
C ARG A 221 -3.40 -11.02 5.60
N PHE A 222 -3.00 -12.27 5.79
CA PHE A 222 -3.23 -13.00 7.03
C PHE A 222 -1.95 -13.18 7.86
N LEU A 223 -0.76 -12.99 7.28
CA LEU A 223 0.50 -12.94 8.02
C LEU A 223 1.32 -11.70 7.65
N ARG A 224 1.98 -11.13 8.65
CA ARG A 224 2.90 -10.00 8.49
C ARG A 224 4.21 -10.33 9.19
N GLU A 225 5.30 -10.23 8.45
CA GLU A 225 6.64 -10.35 8.99
C GLU A 225 6.82 -9.32 10.11
N LYS A 226 7.31 -9.77 11.27
CA LYS A 226 7.56 -8.93 12.43
C LYS A 226 9.05 -8.71 12.61
N THR A 227 9.39 -7.53 13.12
CA THR A 227 10.79 -7.13 13.39
C THR A 227 11.43 -7.90 14.54
N ASP A 228 10.62 -8.47 15.44
CA ASP A 228 11.06 -9.34 16.54
C ASP A 228 11.33 -10.80 16.12
N GLY A 229 11.09 -11.13 14.85
CA GLY A 229 11.28 -12.48 14.30
C GLY A 229 10.19 -13.49 14.68
N SER A 230 9.20 -13.14 15.51
CA SER A 230 8.14 -14.06 15.93
C SER A 230 7.21 -14.48 14.79
N ILE A 231 7.16 -13.68 13.72
CA ILE A 231 6.61 -14.07 12.42
C ILE A 231 7.68 -13.76 11.36
N PRO A 232 8.31 -14.77 10.72
CA PRO A 232 9.49 -14.55 9.88
C PRO A 232 9.17 -14.22 8.42
N VAL A 233 7.91 -14.25 8.00
CA VAL A 233 7.46 -14.01 6.63
C VAL A 233 6.10 -13.29 6.63
N SER A 234 5.80 -12.56 5.56
CA SER A 234 4.45 -12.08 5.28
C SER A 234 3.75 -13.02 4.30
N ALA A 235 2.43 -13.15 4.42
CA ALA A 235 1.61 -13.93 3.49
C ALA A 235 0.28 -13.22 3.20
N ALA A 236 -0.11 -13.20 1.92
CA ALA A 236 -1.39 -12.68 1.48
C ALA A 236 -1.97 -13.52 0.34
N LEU A 237 -3.28 -13.76 0.36
CA LEU A 237 -4.01 -14.38 -0.73
C LEU A 237 -4.62 -13.28 -1.59
N HIS A 238 -4.37 -13.31 -2.90
CA HIS A 238 -5.02 -12.50 -3.92
C HIS A 238 -5.86 -13.44 -4.79
N ALA A 239 -7.17 -13.28 -4.79
CA ALA A 239 -8.06 -14.18 -5.52
C ALA A 239 -9.28 -13.43 -6.04
N GLY A 240 -9.82 -13.91 -7.15
CA GLY A 240 -10.89 -13.22 -7.85
C GLY A 240 -11.34 -13.97 -9.08
N PHE A 241 -12.07 -13.25 -9.93
CA PHE A 241 -12.44 -13.73 -11.25
C PHE A 241 -12.38 -12.60 -12.27
N ASP A 242 -12.15 -13.01 -13.51
CA ASP A 242 -12.19 -12.18 -14.70
C ASP A 242 -13.45 -12.50 -15.49
N TRP A 243 -14.06 -11.47 -16.07
CA TRP A 243 -15.28 -11.55 -16.86
C TRP A 243 -15.09 -10.91 -18.22
N GLU A 244 -15.08 -11.71 -19.28
CA GLU A 244 -14.89 -11.24 -20.64
C GLU A 244 -16.19 -10.74 -21.29
N THR A 245 -16.18 -9.48 -21.74
CA THR A 245 -17.40 -8.81 -22.24
C THR A 245 -17.37 -8.46 -23.72
N LEU A 246 -16.31 -8.83 -24.44
CA LEU A 246 -16.23 -8.67 -25.90
C LEU A 246 -17.42 -9.37 -26.57
N LYS A 247 -18.06 -8.71 -27.53
CA LYS A 247 -19.33 -9.21 -28.09
C LYS A 247 -19.17 -10.49 -28.89
N GLU A 248 -18.12 -10.57 -29.69
CA GLU A 248 -17.94 -11.61 -30.71
C GLU A 248 -16.91 -12.64 -30.24
N ILE A 249 -17.24 -13.34 -29.15
CA ILE A 249 -16.48 -14.51 -28.70
C ILE A 249 -17.29 -15.75 -29.10
N PHE A 250 -16.69 -16.57 -29.97
CA PHE A 250 -17.30 -17.80 -30.45
C PHE A 250 -17.25 -18.88 -29.38
N ASP A 251 -18.26 -19.73 -29.35
CA ASP A 251 -18.28 -20.91 -28.50
C ASP A 251 -17.31 -21.97 -29.07
N PRO A 252 -16.23 -22.32 -28.34
CA PRO A 252 -15.24 -23.29 -28.84
C PRO A 252 -15.82 -24.70 -29.02
N SER A 253 -16.92 -25.03 -28.31
CA SER A 253 -17.59 -26.34 -28.40
C SER A 253 -18.55 -26.44 -29.60
N ASP A 254 -18.83 -25.34 -30.30
CA ASP A 254 -19.77 -25.33 -31.43
C ASP A 254 -19.10 -25.83 -32.72
N PRO A 255 -19.46 -27.03 -33.23
CA PRO A 255 -18.86 -27.57 -34.44
C PRO A 255 -19.20 -26.75 -35.71
N THR A 256 -20.18 -25.84 -35.63
CA THR A 256 -20.52 -24.96 -36.76
C THR A 256 -19.67 -23.70 -36.81
N GLY A 257 -19.04 -23.31 -35.69
CA GLY A 257 -18.25 -22.08 -35.56
C GLY A 257 -19.10 -20.80 -35.73
N THR A 258 -20.40 -20.88 -35.47
CA THR A 258 -21.34 -19.75 -35.69
C THR A 258 -21.97 -19.24 -34.41
N LYS A 259 -21.99 -20.06 -33.35
CA LYS A 259 -22.55 -19.70 -32.06
C LYS A 259 -21.62 -18.74 -31.32
N ILE A 260 -22.20 -17.63 -30.89
CA ILE A 260 -21.55 -16.62 -30.07
C ILE A 260 -21.98 -16.83 -28.62
N LEU A 261 -21.01 -16.87 -27.70
CA LEU A 261 -21.28 -16.96 -26.27
C LEU A 261 -22.01 -15.71 -25.79
N SER A 262 -23.08 -15.89 -25.02
CA SER A 262 -23.68 -14.83 -24.22
C SER A 262 -22.69 -14.35 -23.17
N ARG A 263 -22.75 -13.06 -22.81
CA ARG A 263 -21.89 -12.48 -21.75
C ARG A 263 -22.06 -13.12 -20.37
N SER A 264 -23.14 -13.88 -20.17
CA SER A 264 -23.44 -14.60 -18.93
C SER A 264 -22.95 -16.05 -18.93
N ASP A 265 -22.41 -16.53 -20.04
CA ASP A 265 -21.98 -17.92 -20.19
C ASP A 265 -20.71 -18.17 -19.37
N GLY A 266 -20.61 -19.36 -18.77
CA GLY A 266 -19.60 -19.69 -17.76
C GLY A 266 -18.17 -19.68 -18.30
N GLU A 267 -18.03 -19.98 -19.59
CA GLU A 267 -16.81 -19.99 -20.39
C GLU A 267 -16.12 -18.61 -20.38
N ARG A 268 -16.88 -17.53 -20.18
CA ARG A 268 -16.35 -16.14 -20.10
C ARG A 268 -15.86 -15.74 -18.72
N PHE A 269 -15.89 -16.65 -17.75
CA PHE A 269 -15.43 -16.41 -16.39
C PHE A 269 -14.15 -17.19 -16.10
N HIS A 270 -13.07 -16.47 -15.82
CA HIS A 270 -11.79 -17.05 -15.45
C HIS A 270 -11.59 -16.88 -13.95
N TRP A 271 -11.11 -17.89 -13.23
CA TRP A 271 -10.98 -17.82 -11.77
C TRP A 271 -9.54 -17.95 -11.36
N PHE A 272 -9.04 -17.04 -10.54
CA PHE A 272 -7.66 -17.07 -10.12
C PHE A 272 -7.49 -17.03 -8.60
N ALA A 273 -6.39 -17.64 -8.16
CA ALA A 273 -5.88 -17.48 -6.80
C ALA A 273 -4.35 -17.47 -6.81
N GLN A 274 -3.76 -16.51 -6.10
CA GLN A 274 -2.32 -16.29 -6.00
C GLN A 274 -1.96 -16.10 -4.52
N LEU A 275 -1.07 -16.95 -4.00
CA LEU A 275 -0.58 -16.85 -2.63
C LEU A 275 0.77 -16.12 -2.62
N ALA A 276 0.77 -14.84 -2.30
CA ALA A 276 1.99 -14.06 -2.16
C ALA A 276 2.68 -14.36 -0.82
N LEU A 277 3.94 -14.75 -0.88
CA LEU A 277 4.83 -14.96 0.26
C LEU A 277 6.02 -14.04 0.15
N SER A 278 6.23 -13.15 1.11
CA SER A 278 7.33 -12.19 1.06
C SER A 278 8.19 -12.19 2.32
N LYS A 279 9.47 -11.88 2.14
CA LYS A 279 10.43 -11.74 3.23
C LYS A 279 11.46 -10.66 2.92
N LYS A 280 11.82 -9.86 3.91
CA LYS A 280 13.01 -8.99 3.83
C LYS A 280 14.23 -9.76 4.31
N LEU A 281 15.09 -10.21 3.39
CA LEU A 281 16.29 -11.00 3.72
C LEU A 281 17.40 -10.13 4.33
N HIS A 282 17.48 -8.88 3.90
CA HIS A 282 18.48 -7.92 4.35
C HIS A 282 17.91 -6.50 4.26
N ASP A 283 18.59 -5.51 4.83
CA ASP A 283 18.12 -4.12 4.84
C ASP A 283 17.79 -3.55 3.45
N ARG A 284 18.43 -4.10 2.42
CA ARG A 284 18.27 -3.71 1.01
C ARG A 284 17.69 -4.77 0.09
N ILE A 285 17.48 -6.01 0.56
CA ILE A 285 17.07 -7.14 -0.28
C ILE A 285 15.77 -7.73 0.24
N SER A 286 14.76 -7.78 -0.64
CA SER A 286 13.48 -8.43 -0.38
C SER A 286 13.19 -9.46 -1.46
N VAL A 287 12.53 -10.55 -1.07
CA VAL A 287 12.14 -11.64 -1.97
C VAL A 287 10.65 -11.93 -1.88
N LEU A 288 10.07 -12.35 -3.00
CA LEU A 288 8.67 -12.67 -3.19
C LEU A 288 8.58 -14.01 -3.93
N ILE A 289 7.70 -14.88 -3.46
CA ILE A 289 7.29 -16.11 -4.15
C ILE A 289 5.77 -16.13 -4.21
N VAL A 290 5.21 -16.51 -5.36
CA VAL A 290 3.78 -16.45 -5.64
C VAL A 290 3.34 -17.70 -6.41
N PRO A 291 3.09 -18.84 -5.75
CA PRO A 291 2.32 -19.90 -6.38
C PRO A 291 0.93 -19.36 -6.75
N GLY A 292 0.49 -19.69 -7.96
CA GLY A 292 -0.79 -19.26 -8.49
C GLY A 292 -1.49 -20.37 -9.26
N ILE A 293 -2.81 -20.25 -9.34
CA ILE A 293 -3.67 -21.09 -10.16
C ILE A 293 -4.65 -20.19 -10.93
N LEU A 294 -4.89 -20.50 -12.19
CA LEU A 294 -5.92 -19.92 -13.03
C LEU A 294 -6.75 -21.06 -13.62
N LEU A 295 -8.07 -20.96 -13.49
CA LEU A 295 -9.04 -21.91 -14.01
C LEU A 295 -9.76 -21.28 -15.17
N ASN A 296 -9.99 -22.07 -16.23
CA ASN A 296 -10.60 -21.62 -17.48
C ASN A 296 -9.82 -20.39 -17.97
N GLY A 297 -8.58 -20.55 -18.44
CA GLY A 297 -7.65 -19.44 -18.70
C GLY A 297 -7.87 -18.78 -20.06
N ASN A 298 -8.36 -19.53 -21.05
CA ASN A 298 -8.60 -19.04 -22.39
C ASN A 298 -9.98 -19.47 -22.89
N VAL A 299 -10.81 -18.46 -23.15
CA VAL A 299 -12.21 -18.62 -23.58
C VAL A 299 -12.36 -19.33 -24.93
N ASN A 300 -11.27 -19.42 -25.71
CA ASN A 300 -11.29 -19.98 -27.06
C ASN A 300 -10.97 -21.47 -27.09
N LEU A 301 -10.73 -22.11 -25.94
CA LEU A 301 -10.45 -23.54 -25.84
C LEU A 301 -11.53 -24.21 -24.97
N GLU A 302 -11.79 -25.48 -25.29
CA GLU A 302 -12.68 -26.35 -24.52
C GLU A 302 -11.86 -27.21 -23.55
N ASP A 303 -12.43 -27.53 -22.38
CA ASP A 303 -11.88 -28.48 -21.41
C ASP A 303 -10.41 -28.22 -21.01
N GLU A 304 -10.08 -26.97 -20.70
CA GLU A 304 -8.72 -26.61 -20.32
C GLU A 304 -8.28 -27.15 -18.96
N ASP A 305 -7.04 -27.63 -18.91
CA ASP A 305 -6.36 -27.89 -17.65
C ASP A 305 -6.08 -26.58 -16.89
N PRO A 306 -6.21 -26.57 -15.54
CA PRO A 306 -5.79 -25.44 -14.73
C PRO A 306 -4.36 -24.99 -15.02
N ILE A 307 -4.16 -23.69 -15.20
CA ILE A 307 -2.84 -23.11 -15.33
C ILE A 307 -2.24 -22.94 -13.95
N ILE A 308 -1.11 -23.59 -13.70
CA ILE A 308 -0.38 -23.49 -12.44
C ILE A 308 0.86 -22.63 -12.69
N THR A 309 1.09 -21.62 -11.86
CA THR A 309 2.24 -20.72 -11.98
C THR A 309 3.07 -20.69 -10.70
N LEU A 310 4.36 -20.39 -10.83
CA LEU A 310 5.23 -20.10 -9.69
C LEU A 310 5.97 -18.79 -9.90
N GLY A 311 5.30 -17.70 -9.56
CA GLY A 311 5.90 -16.37 -9.59
C GLY A 311 7.07 -16.25 -8.62
N TYR A 312 8.11 -15.52 -9.01
CA TYR A 312 9.18 -15.09 -8.13
C TYR A 312 9.53 -13.63 -8.39
N GLY A 313 9.96 -12.94 -7.34
CA GLY A 313 10.38 -11.54 -7.42
C GLY A 313 11.49 -11.22 -6.44
N VAL A 314 12.42 -10.37 -6.87
CA VAL A 314 13.51 -9.86 -6.02
C VAL A 314 13.53 -8.34 -6.14
N LYS A 315 13.59 -7.64 -5.01
CA LYS A 315 13.76 -6.19 -4.96
C LYS A 315 15.07 -5.84 -4.27
N LEU A 316 15.89 -5.04 -4.95
CA LEU A 316 17.11 -4.43 -4.43
C LEU A 316 16.92 -2.92 -4.25
N THR A 317 16.97 -2.46 -3.01
CA THR A 317 16.91 -1.02 -2.70
C THR A 317 18.29 -0.39 -2.84
N LEU A 318 18.44 0.54 -3.78
CA LEU A 318 19.70 1.26 -4.02
C LEU A 318 19.82 2.48 -3.11
N PHE A 319 18.77 3.30 -3.07
CA PHE A 319 18.61 4.50 -2.25
C PHE A 319 17.20 4.50 -1.65
N ARG A 320 16.91 5.42 -0.71
CA ARG A 320 15.61 5.42 0.00
C ARG A 320 14.41 5.33 -0.93
N ASP A 321 14.45 6.08 -2.04
CA ASP A 321 13.32 6.24 -2.94
C ASP A 321 13.52 5.52 -4.29
N PHE A 322 14.62 4.75 -4.46
CA PHE A 322 14.94 4.06 -5.72
C PHE A 322 15.32 2.59 -5.48
N SER A 323 14.61 1.69 -6.16
CA SER A 323 14.86 0.25 -6.13
C SER A 323 14.83 -0.32 -7.54
N ILE A 324 15.64 -1.36 -7.78
CA ILE A 324 15.53 -2.23 -8.96
C ILE A 324 14.82 -3.50 -8.51
N PHE A 325 13.96 -4.05 -9.36
CA PHE A 325 13.38 -5.36 -9.13
C PHE A 325 13.46 -6.24 -10.38
N VAL A 326 13.42 -7.54 -10.15
CA VAL A 326 13.26 -8.57 -11.18
C VAL A 326 12.03 -9.39 -10.79
N GLU A 327 11.18 -9.71 -11.75
CA GLU A 327 10.08 -10.67 -11.58
C GLU A 327 10.06 -11.68 -12.71
N GLY A 328 9.57 -12.89 -12.45
CA GLY A 328 9.31 -13.92 -13.43
C GLY A 328 8.12 -14.77 -13.02
N VAL A 329 7.33 -15.22 -14.00
CA VAL A 329 6.09 -15.99 -13.78
C VAL A 329 6.08 -17.23 -14.70
N PRO A 330 6.92 -18.24 -14.44
CA PRO A 330 6.87 -19.49 -15.18
C PRO A 330 5.53 -20.19 -14.99
N ILE A 331 5.02 -20.72 -16.10
CA ILE A 331 3.89 -21.64 -16.14
C ILE A 331 4.43 -23.05 -15.91
N LEU A 332 3.88 -23.75 -14.94
CA LEU A 332 4.29 -25.09 -14.53
C LEU A 332 3.39 -26.18 -15.13
N SER A 333 2.16 -25.84 -15.50
CA SER A 333 1.15 -26.72 -16.09
C SER A 333 0.08 -25.88 -16.78
N GLY A 334 -0.61 -26.44 -17.78
CA GLY A 334 -1.72 -25.78 -18.49
C GLY A 334 -1.29 -24.68 -19.46
N GLU A 335 -0.11 -24.83 -20.10
CA GLU A 335 0.43 -23.81 -21.02
C GLU A 335 -0.49 -23.51 -22.21
N GLU A 336 -1.28 -24.50 -22.64
CA GLU A 336 -2.24 -24.34 -23.75
C GLU A 336 -3.28 -23.25 -23.46
N GLY A 337 -3.71 -23.10 -22.20
CA GLY A 337 -4.68 -22.07 -21.80
C GLY A 337 -4.09 -20.69 -21.56
N ALA A 338 -2.78 -20.50 -21.76
CA ALA A 338 -2.10 -19.25 -21.46
C ALA A 338 -1.99 -18.28 -22.64
N ASN A 339 -2.35 -18.70 -23.86
CA ASN A 339 -2.11 -17.98 -25.12
C ASN A 339 -3.35 -17.33 -25.72
#